data_AF-A0A7X9SRS5-F1
#
_entry.id   AF-A0A7X9SRS5-F1
#
_cell.length_a   1.000
_cell.length_b   1.000
_cell.length_c   1.000
_cell.angle_alpha   90.00
_cell.angle_beta   90.00
_cell.angle_gamma   90.00
#
_symmetry.space_group_name_H-M   'P 1'
#
loop_
_entity.id
_entity.type
_entity.pdbx_description
1 polymer ?
#
loop_
_entity_poly.entity_id
_entity_poly.type
_entity_poly.pdbx_seq_one_letter_code
_entity_poly.pdbx_strand_id
1 'polypeptide(L)'
;MNITGKILKNLRLNKNITLDQLATQINEMFKISITGSMLSKWETGKASPIYDHLKRLASYYNVTTDFLLGFNQDENLELVNHNDNLGKKGRSSYSKKANNIKRLVKLLEDDKITNKDVLILKDFVQVSLSRKHKNLYR
;
A
#
# COMPACT_ATOMS: atom_id res chain seq x y z
N MET A 1 7.02 -13.91 10.83
CA MET A 1 6.95 -13.25 9.50
C MET A 1 7.40 -11.81 9.67
N ASN A 2 8.48 -11.41 9.00
CA ASN A 2 9.02 -10.05 9.09
C ASN A 2 8.05 -9.02 8.47
N ILE A 3 8.15 -7.76 8.89
CA ILE A 3 7.23 -6.72 8.42
C ILE A 3 7.33 -6.51 6.91
N THR A 4 8.54 -6.53 6.36
CA THR A 4 8.78 -6.41 4.91
C THR A 4 8.09 -7.51 4.12
N GLY A 5 8.19 -8.77 4.54
CA GLY A 5 7.51 -9.88 3.87
C GLY A 5 5.99 -9.73 3.87
N LYS A 6 5.41 -9.27 4.99
CA LYS A 6 3.97 -8.96 5.09
C LYS A 6 3.56 -7.87 4.10
N ILE A 7 4.33 -6.78 4.04
CA ILE A 7 4.06 -5.65 3.15
C ILE A 7 4.14 -6.09 1.68
N LEU A 8 5.20 -6.82 1.30
CA LEU A 8 5.35 -7.33 -0.07
C LEU A 8 4.19 -8.24 -0.47
N LYS A 9 3.80 -9.17 0.41
CA LYS A 9 2.66 -10.06 0.16
C LYS A 9 1.38 -9.28 -0.05
N ASN A 10 1.11 -8.28 0.78
CA ASN A 10 -0.10 -7.45 0.67
C ASN A 10 -0.10 -6.64 -0.63
N LEU A 11 1.03 -6.03 -1.00
CA LEU A 11 1.15 -5.31 -2.27
C LEU A 11 0.91 -6.22 -3.48
N ARG A 12 1.40 -7.46 -3.44
CA ARG A 12 1.15 -8.44 -4.50
C ARG A 12 -0.32 -8.85 -4.58
N LEU A 13 -0.93 -9.15 -3.43
CA LEU A 13 -2.35 -9.53 -3.36
C LEU A 13 -3.27 -8.38 -3.79
N ASN A 14 -2.96 -7.13 -3.43
CA ASN A 14 -3.73 -5.96 -3.86
C ASN A 14 -3.66 -5.72 -5.38
N LYS A 15 -2.58 -6.18 -6.05
CA LYS A 15 -2.48 -6.19 -7.52
C LYS A 15 -3.17 -7.41 -8.16
N ASN A 16 -3.68 -8.36 -7.37
CA ASN A 16 -4.29 -9.62 -7.84
C ASN A 16 -3.39 -10.45 -8.77
N ILE A 17 -2.09 -10.54 -8.45
CA ILE A 17 -1.13 -11.31 -9.25
C ILE A 17 -0.48 -12.46 -8.47
N THR A 18 -0.11 -13.51 -9.20
CA THR A 18 0.65 -14.65 -8.66
C THR A 18 2.12 -14.28 -8.42
N LEU A 19 2.84 -15.11 -7.67
CA LEU A 19 4.29 -14.94 -7.48
C LEU A 19 5.06 -15.03 -8.81
N ASP A 20 4.63 -15.91 -9.71
CA ASP A 20 5.27 -16.07 -11.01
C ASP A 20 5.01 -14.87 -11.92
N GLN A 21 3.78 -14.34 -11.91
CA GLN A 21 3.47 -13.09 -12.63
C GLN A 21 4.29 -11.91 -12.09
N LEU A 22 4.44 -11.79 -10.77
CA LEU A 22 5.29 -10.77 -10.16
C LEU A 22 6.76 -10.92 -10.60
N ALA A 23 7.28 -12.15 -10.59
CA ALA A 23 8.64 -12.45 -11.05
C ALA A 23 8.83 -12.02 -12.51
N THR A 24 7.93 -12.45 -13.40
CA THR A 24 7.97 -12.12 -14.83
C THR A 24 7.98 -10.60 -15.05
N GLN A 25 7.04 -9.87 -14.43
CA GLN A 25 6.93 -8.42 -14.62
C GLN A 25 8.17 -7.66 -14.12
N ILE A 26 8.71 -8.03 -12.95
CA ILE A 26 9.91 -7.39 -12.42
C ILE A 26 11.13 -7.72 -13.29
N ASN A 27 11.27 -8.96 -13.73
CA ASN A 27 12.38 -9.39 -14.59
C ASN A 27 12.35 -8.65 -15.94
N GLU A 28 11.18 -8.50 -16.54
CA GLU A 28 10.99 -7.78 -17.80
C GLU A 28 11.31 -6.29 -17.66
N MET A 29 10.84 -5.65 -16.59
CA MET A 29 11.00 -4.22 -16.31
C MET A 29 12.45 -3.84 -16.02
N PHE A 30 13.17 -4.67 -15.26
CA PHE A 30 14.49 -4.33 -14.74
C PHE A 30 15.65 -5.13 -15.35
N LYS A 31 15.36 -6.08 -16.24
CA LYS A 31 16.33 -7.00 -16.86
C LYS A 31 17.13 -7.77 -15.81
N ILE A 32 16.41 -8.39 -14.87
CA ILE A 32 16.98 -9.21 -13.79
C ILE A 32 16.37 -10.62 -13.78
N SER A 33 16.86 -11.48 -12.87
CA SER A 33 16.40 -12.87 -12.74
C SER A 33 15.97 -13.19 -11.30
N ILE A 34 14.74 -12.83 -10.97
CA ILE A 34 14.05 -13.21 -9.74
C ILE A 34 13.09 -14.37 -10.06
N THR A 35 12.98 -15.34 -9.16
CA THR A 35 12.04 -16.46 -9.30
C THR A 35 10.88 -16.35 -8.31
N GLY A 36 9.75 -17.00 -8.61
CA GLY A 36 8.61 -17.09 -7.68
C GLY A 36 8.99 -17.68 -6.32
N SER A 37 9.93 -18.63 -6.30
CA SER A 37 10.50 -19.21 -5.08
C SER A 37 11.28 -18.20 -4.22
N MET A 38 12.03 -17.28 -4.85
CA MET A 38 12.72 -16.21 -4.12
C MET A 38 11.70 -15.25 -3.49
N LEU A 39 10.70 -14.82 -4.28
CA LEU A 39 9.62 -13.96 -3.80
C LEU A 39 8.85 -14.61 -2.64
N SER A 40 8.54 -15.91 -2.73
CA SER A 40 7.89 -16.67 -1.66
C SER A 40 8.70 -16.65 -0.36
N LYS A 41 10.03 -16.85 -0.44
CA LYS A 41 10.91 -16.77 0.73
C LYS A 41 10.92 -15.37 1.34
N TRP A 42 10.88 -14.32 0.51
CA TRP A 42 10.80 -12.93 0.98
C TRP A 42 9.46 -12.62 1.64
N GLU A 43 8.34 -13.00 1.01
CA GLU A 43 6.99 -12.79 1.56
C GLU A 43 6.78 -13.54 2.88
N THR A 44 7.30 -14.76 2.99
CA THR A 44 7.18 -15.56 4.23
C THR A 44 8.18 -15.16 5.32
N GLY A 45 9.15 -14.29 4.99
CA GLY A 45 10.24 -13.90 5.89
C GLY A 45 11.28 -15.00 6.14
N LYS A 46 11.34 -16.03 5.28
CA LYS A 46 12.39 -17.06 5.31
C LYS A 46 13.72 -16.56 4.74
N ALA A 47 13.68 -15.50 3.94
CA ALA A 47 14.85 -14.78 3.46
C ALA A 47 14.50 -13.28 3.34
N SER A 48 15.52 -12.43 3.24
CA SER A 48 15.34 -11.01 2.95
C SER A 48 15.82 -10.69 1.53
N PRO A 49 15.16 -9.78 0.80
CA PRO A 49 15.69 -9.27 -0.45
C PRO A 49 16.99 -8.50 -0.17
N ILE A 50 17.99 -8.66 -1.03
CA ILE A 50 19.16 -7.79 -1.01
C ILE A 50 18.75 -6.36 -1.36
N TYR A 51 19.61 -5.40 -1.04
CA TYR A 51 19.35 -3.98 -1.23
C TYR A 51 18.90 -3.61 -2.66
N ASP A 52 19.54 -4.17 -3.69
CA ASP A 52 19.18 -3.89 -5.09
C ASP A 52 17.77 -4.42 -5.44
N HIS A 53 17.43 -5.64 -4.99
CA HIS A 53 16.08 -6.18 -5.17
C HIS A 53 15.02 -5.38 -4.41
N LEU A 54 15.33 -4.94 -3.19
CA LEU A 54 14.43 -4.10 -2.39
C LEU A 54 14.12 -2.77 -3.09
N LYS A 55 15.12 -2.11 -3.70
CA LYS A 55 14.92 -0.89 -4.49
C LYS A 55 14.00 -1.11 -5.68
N ARG A 56 14.20 -2.21 -6.41
CA ARG A 56 13.39 -2.53 -7.59
C ARG A 56 11.96 -2.88 -7.23
N LEU A 57 11.75 -3.60 -6.13
CA LEU A 57 10.43 -3.84 -5.57
C LEU A 57 9.75 -2.52 -5.18
N ALA A 58 10.46 -1.62 -4.50
CA ALA A 58 9.94 -0.30 -4.15
C ALA A 58 9.52 0.49 -5.40
N SER A 59 10.37 0.51 -6.43
CA SER A 59 10.08 1.15 -7.70
C SER A 59 8.89 0.51 -8.44
N TYR A 60 8.80 -0.83 -8.48
CA TYR A 60 7.70 -1.56 -9.15
C TYR A 60 6.33 -1.29 -8.50
N TYR A 61 6.30 -1.14 -7.18
CA TYR A 61 5.08 -0.80 -6.44
C TYR A 61 4.87 0.72 -6.28
N ASN A 62 5.79 1.53 -6.80
CA ASN A 62 5.77 2.99 -6.66
C ASN A 62 5.67 3.45 -5.19
N VAL A 63 6.46 2.82 -4.32
CA VAL A 63 6.59 3.12 -2.88
C VAL A 63 8.06 3.39 -2.54
N THR A 64 8.33 3.87 -1.32
CA THR A 64 9.71 4.02 -0.83
C THR A 64 10.25 2.71 -0.26
N THR A 65 11.57 2.56 -0.21
CA THR A 65 12.20 1.45 0.54
C THR A 65 11.83 1.50 2.00
N ASP A 66 11.68 2.70 2.57
CA ASP A 66 11.31 2.90 3.96
C ASP A 66 9.91 2.37 4.26
N PHE A 67 8.98 2.52 3.32
CA PHE A 67 7.67 1.89 3.42
C PHE A 67 7.78 0.37 3.45
N LEU A 68 8.58 -0.24 2.55
CA LEU A 68 8.79 -1.70 2.56
C LEU A 68 9.49 -2.20 3.82
N LEU A 69 10.33 -1.37 4.45
CA LEU A 69 11.01 -1.68 5.71
C LEU A 69 10.16 -1.41 6.94
N GLY A 70 8.99 -0.79 6.78
CA GLY A 70 8.04 -0.51 7.86
C GLY A 70 8.33 0.78 8.64
N PHE A 71 9.23 1.66 8.19
CA PHE A 71 9.54 2.93 8.88
C PHE A 71 8.40 3.96 8.84
N ASN A 72 7.43 3.79 7.93
CA ASN A 72 6.27 4.68 7.78
C ASN A 72 4.98 4.10 8.40
N GLN A 73 5.07 3.01 9.17
CA GLN A 73 3.92 2.52 9.93
C GLN A 73 3.91 3.18 11.29
N ASP A 74 3.05 4.19 11.46
CA ASP A 74 2.50 4.48 12.78
C ASP A 74 1.98 3.13 13.32
N GLU A 75 2.38 2.73 14.54
CA GLU A 75 2.18 1.40 15.15
C GLU A 75 0.71 0.88 15.20
N ASN A 76 -0.26 1.61 14.64
CA ASN A 76 -1.70 1.30 14.64
C ASN A 76 -2.32 1.01 13.26
N LEU A 77 -1.55 0.93 12.18
CA LEU A 77 -2.10 0.41 10.92
C LEU A 77 -2.08 -1.11 10.94
N GLU A 78 -3.03 -1.71 11.66
CA GLU A 78 -3.48 -3.05 11.32
C GLU A 78 -3.94 -3.00 9.86
N LEU A 79 -3.09 -3.51 8.96
CA LEU A 79 -3.43 -3.70 7.56
C LEU A 79 -4.58 -4.70 7.54
N VAL A 80 -5.80 -4.16 7.51
CA VAL A 80 -7.04 -4.90 7.52
C VAL A 80 -6.99 -5.92 6.39
N ASN A 81 -6.82 -7.19 6.76
CA ASN A 81 -7.07 -8.28 5.82
C ASN A 81 -8.55 -8.20 5.49
N HIS A 82 -8.90 -7.83 4.26
CA HIS A 82 -10.26 -7.93 3.75
C HIS A 82 -10.66 -9.40 3.55
N ASN A 83 -10.66 -10.17 4.63
CA ASN A 83 -11.16 -11.54 4.68
C ASN A 83 -11.86 -11.89 5.99
N ASP A 84 -12.24 -10.91 6.82
CA ASP A 84 -13.04 -11.19 8.02
C ASP A 84 -14.43 -10.57 7.93
N ASN A 85 -15.41 -11.49 8.00
CA ASN A 85 -16.81 -11.32 8.30
C ASN A 85 -17.13 -10.07 9.13
N LEU A 86 -18.20 -9.37 8.73
CA LEU A 86 -18.82 -8.29 9.51
C LEU A 86 -19.24 -8.78 10.92
N GLY A 87 -18.32 -8.68 11.87
CA GLY A 87 -18.52 -8.90 13.30
C GLY A 87 -18.34 -7.60 14.08
N LYS A 88 -19.46 -6.99 14.44
CA LYS A 88 -19.60 -5.75 15.23
C LYS A 88 -18.66 -5.65 16.46
N LYS A 89 -18.01 -4.49 16.64
CA LYS A 89 -18.26 -3.49 17.73
C LYS A 89 -16.99 -2.67 18.00
N GLY A 90 -17.10 -1.38 17.76
CA GLY A 90 -16.10 -0.39 18.18
C GLY A 90 -16.60 1.01 17.83
N ARG A 91 -17.44 1.57 18.70
CA ARG A 91 -17.78 3.00 18.63
C ARG A 91 -16.52 3.77 19.03
N SER A 92 -15.68 4.11 18.06
CA SER A 92 -14.73 5.21 18.23
C SER A 92 -15.31 6.44 17.55
N SER A 93 -15.18 7.59 18.21
CA SER A 93 -15.75 8.87 17.81
C SER A 93 -15.12 9.35 16.49
N TYR A 94 -15.71 8.98 15.36
CA TYR A 94 -15.21 9.34 14.04
C TYR A 94 -15.56 10.80 13.70
N SER A 95 -14.58 11.68 13.88
CA SER A 95 -14.65 13.07 13.43
C SER A 95 -15.04 13.16 11.94
N LYS A 96 -15.64 14.29 11.51
CA LYS A 96 -16.05 14.61 10.13
C LYS A 96 -15.08 14.17 9.01
N LYS A 97 -13.80 13.96 9.30
CA LYS A 97 -12.74 13.43 8.43
C LYS A 97 -13.00 12.00 7.91
N ALA A 98 -13.64 11.15 8.71
CA ALA A 98 -13.95 9.76 8.33
C ALA A 98 -14.99 9.68 7.20
N ASN A 99 -15.92 10.64 7.17
CA ASN A 99 -16.94 10.73 6.13
C ASN A 99 -16.34 11.01 4.76
N ASN A 100 -15.23 11.78 4.71
CA ASN A 100 -14.54 12.07 3.45
C ASN A 100 -13.80 10.86 2.92
N ILE A 101 -13.16 10.07 3.81
CA ILE A 101 -12.46 8.83 3.42
C ILE A 101 -13.46 7.79 2.93
N LYS A 102 -14.57 7.59 3.65
CA LYS A 102 -15.64 6.66 3.23
C LYS A 102 -16.25 7.05 1.88
N ARG A 103 -16.39 8.36 1.61
CA ARG A 103 -16.85 8.88 0.33
C ARG A 103 -15.81 8.68 -0.78
N LEU A 104 -14.53 8.82 -0.47
CA LEU A 104 -13.42 8.56 -1.38
C LEU A 104 -13.38 7.09 -1.81
N VAL A 105 -13.48 6.17 -0.85
CA VAL A 105 -13.47 4.72 -1.08
C VAL A 105 -14.64 4.36 -1.99
N LYS A 106 -15.85 4.87 -1.71
CA LYS A 106 -17.02 4.67 -2.55
C LYS A 106 -16.86 5.22 -3.98
N LEU A 107 -16.11 6.30 -4.16
CA LEU A 107 -15.83 6.89 -5.48
C LEU A 107 -14.77 6.11 -6.27
N LEU A 108 -13.85 5.41 -5.58
CA LEU A 108 -12.83 4.56 -6.21
C LEU A 108 -13.33 3.15 -6.52
N GLU A 109 -14.38 2.71 -5.82
CA GLU A 109 -15.10 1.46 -6.07
C GLU A 109 -16.11 1.56 -7.23
N ASP A 110 -16.37 2.76 -7.75
CA ASP A 110 -17.30 3.00 -8.85
C ASP A 110 -16.57 3.04 -10.20
N ASP A 111 -17.05 2.28 -11.19
CA ASP A 111 -16.42 2.13 -12.51
C ASP A 111 -16.46 3.43 -13.35
N LYS A 112 -17.24 4.42 -12.92
CA LYS A 112 -17.41 5.71 -13.62
C LYS A 112 -17.05 6.89 -12.73
N ILE A 113 -15.75 7.17 -12.63
CA ILE A 113 -15.24 8.39 -12.00
C ILE A 113 -15.57 9.59 -12.90
N THR A 114 -16.26 10.60 -12.36
CA THR A 114 -16.57 11.84 -13.07
C THR A 114 -15.55 12.94 -12.81
N ASN A 115 -15.50 13.96 -13.68
CA ASN A 115 -14.63 15.13 -13.47
C ASN A 115 -14.88 15.83 -12.13
N LYS A 116 -16.13 15.79 -11.63
CA LYS A 116 -16.51 16.36 -10.33
C LYS A 116 -15.86 15.59 -9.17
N ASP A 117 -15.71 14.28 -9.31
CA ASP A 117 -15.07 13.43 -8.30
C ASP A 117 -13.56 13.66 -8.28
N VAL A 118 -12.94 13.88 -9.45
CA VAL A 118 -11.53 14.27 -9.56
C VAL A 118 -11.26 15.63 -8.91
N LEU A 119 -12.17 16.59 -9.03
CA LEU A 119 -12.09 17.89 -8.35
C LEU A 119 -12.11 17.72 -6.82
N ILE A 120 -13.00 16.89 -6.30
CA ILE A 120 -13.09 16.59 -4.86
C ILE A 120 -11.79 15.91 -4.37
N LEU A 121 -11.23 15.02 -5.17
CA LEU A 121 -9.95 14.36 -4.89
C LEU A 121 -8.79 15.37 -4.84
N LYS A 122 -8.71 16.28 -5.82
CA LYS A 122 -7.70 17.34 -5.86
C LYS A 122 -7.79 18.25 -4.63
N ASP A 123 -8.98 18.69 -4.25
CA ASP A 123 -9.18 19.52 -3.06
C ASP A 123 -8.75 18.80 -1.78
N PHE A 124 -9.09 17.53 -1.65
CA PHE A 124 -8.70 16.73 -0.50
C PHE A 124 -7.17 16.56 -0.38
N VAL A 125 -6.50 16.27 -1.50
CA VAL A 125 -5.03 16.15 -1.56
C VAL A 125 -4.38 17.50 -1.24
N GLN A 126 -4.88 18.59 -1.81
CA GLN A 126 -4.36 19.94 -1.58
C GLN A 126 -4.45 20.35 -0.10
N VAL A 127 -5.59 20.07 0.55
CA VAL A 127 -5.77 20.31 2.00
C VAL A 127 -4.82 19.45 2.83
N SER A 128 -4.60 18.20 2.43
CA SER A 128 -3.73 17.27 3.16
C SER A 128 -2.25 17.65 3.03
N LEU A 129 -1.81 18.09 1.85
CA LEU A 129 -0.45 18.59 1.60
C LEU A 129 -0.17 19.92 2.32
N SER A 130 -1.14 20.83 2.30
CA SER A 130 -1.01 22.15 2.97
C SER A 130 -0.82 22.03 4.49
N ARG A 131 -1.31 20.94 5.10
CA ARG A 131 -1.11 20.65 6.53
C ARG A 131 0.26 20.07 6.84
N LYS A 132 0.86 19.32 5.91
CA LYS A 132 2.22 18.80 6.07
C LYS A 132 3.23 19.97 6.17
N HIS A 133 3.06 21.02 5.35
CA HIS A 133 3.91 22.22 5.43
C HIS A 133 3.78 23.03 6.72
N LYS A 134 2.62 23.02 7.40
CA LYS A 134 2.44 23.76 8.67
C LYS A 134 3.01 23.06 9.91
N ASN A 135 3.26 21.75 9.85
CA ASN A 135 3.79 20.97 10.97
C ASN A 135 5.31 20.72 10.88
N LEU A 136 6.02 21.32 9.91
CA LEU A 136 7.49 21.22 9.82
C LEU A 136 8.26 22.23 10.69
N TYR A 137 7.57 23.13 11.39
CA TYR A 137 8.18 24.20 12.21
C TYR A 137 7.73 24.16 13.68
N ARG A 138 7.51 22.97 14.24
CA ARG A 138 7.29 22.78 15.67
C ARG A 138 8.18 21.68 16.21
#